data_AF-A0A378BQM5-F1
#
_entry.id   AF-A0A378BQM5-F1
#
_cell.length_a   1.000
_cell.length_b   1.000
_cell.length_c   1.000
_cell.angle_alpha   90.00
_cell.angle_beta   90.00
_cell.angle_gamma   90.00
#
_symmetry.space_group_name_H-M   'P 1'
#
loop_
_entity.id
_entity.type
_entity.pdbx_description
1 polymer ?
#
loop_
_entity_poly.entity_id
_entity_poly.type
_entity_poly.pdbx_seq_one_letter_code
_entity_poly.pdbx_strand_id
1 'polypeptide(L)'
;MAALPTHETLPADHKAAIRQMKQALRAQIGDVQAVFDKLSARISERLQEIETLKAAGQEVWPTVPFRDIAEGTVSDEQRAAIKRRGCAVIKGHFPREQALAWDTAMLEYLDRNHFDDVLQRAWRQLLRFAGGFAPGDLPDLLVALANAGAAER
;
A
#
# COMPACT_ATOMS: atom_id res chain seq x y z
N MET A 1 -6.49 -29.96 17.03
CA MET A 1 -6.00 -29.32 15.79
C MET A 1 -4.57 -28.85 16.05
N ALA A 2 -3.61 -29.18 15.19
CA ALA A 2 -2.23 -28.71 15.37
C ALA A 2 -2.17 -27.18 15.24
N ALA A 3 -1.44 -26.51 16.14
CA ALA A 3 -1.21 -25.08 16.05
C ALA A 3 -0.39 -24.74 14.80
N LEU A 4 -0.71 -23.62 14.14
CA LEU A 4 0.04 -23.16 12.98
C LEU A 4 1.44 -22.69 13.40
N PRO A 5 2.49 -23.01 12.63
CA PRO A 5 3.86 -22.57 12.91
C PRO A 5 4.00 -21.07 12.64
N THR A 6 3.63 -20.26 13.62
CA THR A 6 3.67 -18.78 13.55
C THR A 6 4.93 -18.24 14.22
N HIS A 7 5.37 -17.07 13.77
CA HIS A 7 6.55 -16.38 14.30
C HIS A 7 6.18 -14.91 14.57
N GLU A 8 6.50 -14.39 15.76
CA GLU A 8 6.22 -13.00 16.14
C GLU A 8 7.28 -12.02 15.59
N THR A 9 8.47 -12.52 15.27
CA THR A 9 9.57 -11.79 14.65
C THR A 9 10.01 -12.49 13.37
N LEU A 10 10.75 -11.79 12.50
CA LEU A 10 11.26 -12.40 11.26
C LEU A 10 12.11 -13.65 11.60
N PRO A 11 11.70 -14.85 11.16
CA PRO A 11 12.46 -16.07 11.44
C PRO A 11 13.80 -16.05 10.72
N ALA A 12 14.84 -16.54 11.40
CA ALA A 12 16.20 -16.62 10.87
C ALA A 12 16.27 -17.40 9.54
N ASP A 13 15.46 -18.44 9.38
CA ASP A 13 15.23 -19.12 8.11
C ASP A 13 13.76 -18.98 7.67
N HIS A 14 13.46 -17.87 6.99
CA HIS A 14 12.14 -17.61 6.41
C HIS A 14 11.73 -18.65 5.35
N LYS A 15 12.67 -19.29 4.65
CA LYS A 15 12.33 -20.31 3.64
C LYS A 15 11.83 -21.59 4.30
N ALA A 16 12.46 -22.02 5.39
CA ALA A 16 11.98 -23.13 6.21
C ALA A 16 10.60 -22.84 6.80
N ALA A 17 10.41 -21.66 7.40
CA ALA A 17 9.13 -21.23 7.97
C ALA A 17 8.00 -21.24 6.91
N ILE A 18 8.26 -20.71 5.70
CA ILE A 18 7.28 -20.74 4.59
C ILE A 18 6.90 -22.17 4.19
N ARG A 19 7.87 -23.10 4.11
CA ARG A 19 7.59 -24.50 3.75
C ARG A 19 6.69 -25.18 4.79
N GLN A 20 7.01 -25.00 6.08
CA GLN A 20 6.22 -25.55 7.19
C GLN A 20 4.81 -24.95 7.21
N MET A 21 4.68 -23.63 7.07
CA MET A 21 3.38 -22.96 7.02
C MET A 21 2.51 -23.44 5.85
N LYS A 22 3.10 -23.55 4.63
CA LYS A 22 2.36 -24.06 3.46
C LYS A 22 1.87 -25.50 3.64
N GLN A 23 2.67 -26.37 4.27
CA GLN A 23 2.28 -27.75 4.56
C GLN A 23 1.13 -27.78 5.58
N ALA A 24 1.26 -27.05 6.68
CA ALA A 24 0.24 -26.98 7.73
C ALA A 24 -1.10 -26.43 7.20
N LEU A 25 -1.07 -25.35 6.43
CA LEU A 25 -2.28 -24.75 5.83
C LEU A 25 -2.95 -25.68 4.82
N ARG A 26 -2.19 -26.35 3.96
CA ARG A 26 -2.76 -27.33 3.01
C ARG A 26 -3.42 -28.50 3.72
N ALA A 27 -2.78 -29.03 4.76
CA ALA A 27 -3.36 -30.11 5.56
C ALA A 27 -4.65 -29.67 6.29
N GLN A 28 -4.70 -28.42 6.77
CA GLN A 28 -5.88 -27.88 7.44
C GLN A 28 -7.04 -27.57 6.49
N ILE A 29 -6.75 -27.06 5.29
CA ILE A 29 -7.78 -26.70 4.30
C ILE A 29 -8.28 -27.94 3.53
N GLY A 30 -7.41 -28.92 3.28
CA GLY A 30 -7.71 -30.07 2.42
C GLY A 30 -7.56 -29.69 0.95
N ASP A 31 -8.67 -29.60 0.22
CA ASP A 31 -8.68 -29.26 -1.20
C ASP A 31 -8.51 -27.74 -1.42
N VAL A 32 -7.25 -27.30 -1.39
CA VAL A 32 -6.89 -25.90 -1.63
C VAL A 32 -7.29 -25.43 -3.03
N GLN A 33 -7.25 -26.31 -4.04
CA GLN A 33 -7.56 -25.92 -5.41
C GLN A 33 -9.05 -25.62 -5.55
N ALA A 34 -9.94 -26.50 -5.06
CA ALA A 34 -11.37 -26.24 -5.11
C ALA A 34 -11.79 -24.99 -4.33
N VAL A 35 -11.15 -24.75 -3.16
CA VAL A 35 -11.37 -23.52 -2.38
C VAL A 35 -10.90 -22.29 -3.16
N PHE A 36 -9.75 -22.37 -3.81
CA PHE A 36 -9.20 -21.29 -4.63
C PHE A 36 -10.05 -21.02 -5.87
N ASP A 37 -10.57 -22.05 -6.54
CA ASP A 37 -11.43 -21.91 -7.71
C ASP A 37 -12.75 -21.23 -7.34
N LYS A 38 -13.35 -21.63 -6.21
CA LYS A 38 -14.56 -20.97 -5.69
C LYS A 38 -14.31 -19.51 -5.33
N LEU A 39 -13.17 -19.19 -4.74
CA LEU A 39 -12.77 -17.81 -4.44
C LEU A 39 -12.58 -17.01 -5.74
N SER A 40 -11.89 -17.60 -6.71
CA SER A 40 -11.59 -16.98 -8.00
C SER A 40 -12.87 -16.67 -8.77
N ALA A 41 -13.83 -17.60 -8.80
CA ALA A 41 -15.14 -17.37 -9.42
C ALA A 41 -15.87 -16.17 -8.78
N ARG A 42 -15.88 -16.10 -7.45
CA ARG A 42 -16.50 -14.98 -6.72
C ARG A 42 -15.80 -13.65 -7.00
N ILE A 43 -14.48 -13.63 -7.19
CA ILE A 43 -13.72 -12.43 -7.56
C ILE A 43 -14.05 -12.02 -9.00
N SER A 44 -14.11 -12.98 -9.92
CA SER A 44 -14.45 -12.74 -11.33
C SER A 44 -15.84 -12.11 -11.49
N GLU A 45 -16.83 -12.52 -10.69
CA GLU A 45 -18.14 -11.85 -10.62
C GLU A 45 -18.00 -10.37 -10.24
N ARG A 46 -17.13 -10.03 -9.28
CA ARG A 46 -16.89 -8.63 -8.89
C ARG A 46 -16.20 -7.83 -9.99
N LEU A 47 -15.29 -8.45 -10.72
CA LEU A 47 -14.63 -7.82 -11.85
C LEU A 47 -15.64 -7.50 -12.95
N GLN A 48 -16.56 -8.42 -13.27
CA GLN A 48 -17.62 -8.19 -14.24
C GLN A 48 -18.55 -7.04 -13.85
N GLU A 49 -18.93 -6.94 -12.56
CA GLU A 49 -19.69 -5.79 -12.04
C GLU A 49 -18.93 -4.48 -12.27
N ILE A 50 -17.63 -4.44 -11.95
CA ILE A 50 -16.79 -3.26 -12.09
C ILE A 50 -16.67 -2.85 -13.56
N GLU A 51 -16.42 -3.80 -14.47
CA GLU A 51 -16.31 -3.51 -15.89
C GLU A 51 -17.64 -3.02 -16.48
N THR A 52 -18.77 -3.54 -16.02
CA THR A 52 -20.10 -3.05 -16.43
C THR A 52 -20.33 -1.60 -15.97
N LEU A 53 -19.97 -1.28 -14.73
CA LEU A 53 -20.07 0.09 -14.20
C LEU A 53 -19.16 1.06 -14.98
N LYS A 54 -17.92 0.65 -15.28
CA LYS A 54 -17.00 1.44 -16.09
C LYS A 54 -17.55 1.67 -17.50
N ALA A 55 -18.06 0.62 -18.15
CA ALA A 55 -18.64 0.70 -19.49
C ALA A 55 -19.87 1.63 -19.52
N ALA A 56 -20.63 1.68 -18.42
CA ALA A 56 -21.75 2.60 -18.24
C ALA A 56 -21.32 4.04 -17.86
N GLY A 57 -20.02 4.32 -17.72
CA GLY A 57 -19.50 5.62 -17.28
C GLY A 57 -19.84 5.98 -15.84
N GLN A 58 -20.23 4.99 -15.02
CA GLN A 58 -20.60 5.20 -13.62
C GLN A 58 -19.37 5.21 -12.71
N GLU A 59 -19.47 5.96 -11.61
CA GLU A 59 -18.41 6.01 -10.59
C GLU A 59 -18.35 4.64 -9.88
N VAL A 60 -17.24 3.92 -10.09
CA VAL A 60 -17.03 2.58 -9.48
C VAL A 60 -16.88 2.68 -7.96
N TRP A 61 -16.32 3.80 -7.51
CA TRP A 61 -16.00 4.05 -6.11
C TRP A 61 -17.24 4.68 -5.45
N PRO A 62 -17.70 4.15 -4.31
CA PRO A 62 -18.78 4.78 -3.57
C PRO A 62 -18.37 6.18 -3.14
N THR A 63 -19.11 7.17 -3.60
CA THR A 63 -18.90 8.58 -3.24
C THR A 63 -19.91 8.98 -2.17
N VAL A 64 -19.41 9.50 -1.06
CA VAL A 64 -20.23 10.01 0.05
C VAL A 64 -19.86 11.47 0.32
N PRO A 65 -20.82 12.41 0.31
CA PRO A 65 -20.58 13.78 0.76
C PRO A 65 -20.17 13.81 2.24
N PHE A 66 -19.19 14.64 2.59
CA PHE A 66 -18.78 14.79 3.99
C PHE A 66 -19.91 15.26 4.91
N ARG A 67 -20.80 16.12 4.42
CA ARG A 67 -21.97 16.58 5.18
C ARG A 67 -22.83 15.41 5.69
N ASP A 68 -23.03 14.38 4.84
CA ASP A 68 -23.86 13.24 5.17
C ASP A 68 -23.18 12.38 6.25
N ILE A 69 -21.85 12.38 6.29
CA ILE A 69 -21.07 11.74 7.36
C ILE A 69 -21.16 12.58 8.65
N ALA A 70 -20.97 13.89 8.56
CA ALA A 70 -21.00 14.81 9.70
C ALA A 70 -22.37 14.84 10.38
N GLU A 71 -23.45 14.73 9.60
CA GLU A 71 -24.84 14.68 10.07
C GLU A 71 -25.30 13.26 10.44
N GLY A 72 -24.49 12.23 10.14
CA GLY A 72 -24.83 10.83 10.42
C GLY A 72 -25.91 10.24 9.50
N THR A 73 -26.19 10.87 8.36
CA THR A 73 -27.26 10.53 7.42
C THR A 73 -26.83 9.59 6.28
N VAL A 74 -25.63 9.01 6.35
CA VAL A 74 -25.15 8.01 5.38
C VAL A 74 -26.07 6.79 5.35
N SER A 75 -26.63 6.49 4.17
CA SER A 75 -27.62 5.44 3.98
C SER A 75 -27.03 4.03 4.14
N ASP A 76 -27.89 3.05 4.42
CA ASP A 76 -27.47 1.65 4.54
C ASP A 76 -26.96 1.11 3.20
N GLU A 77 -27.51 1.57 2.07
CA GLU A 77 -27.01 1.23 0.73
C GLU A 77 -25.60 1.76 0.51
N GLN A 78 -25.31 3.00 0.92
CA GLN A 78 -23.96 3.57 0.83
C GLN A 78 -22.99 2.79 1.72
N ARG A 79 -23.38 2.45 2.96
CA ARG A 79 -22.57 1.63 3.87
C ARG A 79 -22.30 0.24 3.30
N ALA A 80 -23.31 -0.38 2.68
CA ALA A 80 -23.17 -1.68 2.02
C ALA A 80 -22.25 -1.59 0.80
N ALA A 81 -22.36 -0.52 0.00
CA ALA A 81 -21.49 -0.27 -1.15
C ALA A 81 -20.02 -0.12 -0.71
N ILE A 82 -19.74 0.64 0.35
CA ILE A 82 -18.40 0.80 0.93
C ILE A 82 -17.85 -0.55 1.38
N LYS A 83 -18.63 -1.34 2.13
CA LYS A 83 -18.22 -2.70 2.56
C LYS A 83 -17.98 -3.64 1.37
N ARG A 84 -18.77 -3.51 0.30
CA ARG A 84 -18.64 -4.33 -0.91
C ARG A 84 -17.40 -3.97 -1.73
N ARG A 85 -17.04 -2.68 -1.79
CA ARG A 85 -15.92 -2.19 -2.62
C ARG A 85 -14.60 -2.08 -1.86
N GLY A 86 -14.64 -1.98 -0.52
CA GLY A 86 -13.45 -1.82 0.32
C GLY A 86 -12.79 -0.44 0.24
N CYS A 87 -13.44 0.52 -0.43
CA CYS A 87 -12.98 1.89 -0.59
C CYS A 87 -14.17 2.86 -0.62
N ALA A 88 -13.87 4.15 -0.45
CA ALA A 88 -14.85 5.23 -0.55
C ALA A 88 -14.14 6.54 -0.93
N VAL A 89 -14.83 7.42 -1.63
CA VAL A 89 -14.42 8.82 -1.81
C VAL A 89 -15.32 9.69 -0.95
N ILE A 90 -14.71 10.48 -0.06
CA ILE A 90 -15.44 11.48 0.73
C ILE A 90 -15.36 12.82 0.00
N LYS A 91 -16.44 13.25 -0.66
CA LYS A 91 -16.47 14.53 -1.38
C LYS A 91 -16.69 15.68 -0.40
N GLY A 92 -15.86 16.72 -0.54
CA GLY A 92 -15.95 17.93 0.29
C GLY A 92 -15.57 17.70 1.76
N HIS A 93 -14.66 16.75 2.05
CA HIS A 93 -14.15 16.53 3.41
C HIS A 93 -13.58 17.82 4.02
N PHE A 94 -12.80 18.55 3.23
CA PHE A 94 -12.36 19.89 3.57
C PHE A 94 -12.84 20.86 2.48
N PRO A 95 -13.17 22.11 2.86
CA PRO A 95 -13.34 23.18 1.89
C PRO A 95 -12.11 23.28 0.98
N ARG A 96 -12.35 23.51 -0.32
CA ARG A 96 -11.26 23.58 -1.31
C ARG A 96 -10.22 24.63 -0.94
N GLU A 97 -10.65 25.77 -0.43
CA GLU A 97 -9.77 26.86 0.01
C GLU A 97 -8.83 26.43 1.13
N GLN A 98 -9.33 25.65 2.09
CA GLN A 98 -8.52 25.11 3.17
C GLN A 98 -7.47 24.13 2.65
N ALA A 99 -7.84 23.25 1.71
CA ALA A 99 -6.90 22.31 1.11
C ALA A 99 -5.77 23.02 0.34
N LEU A 100 -6.09 24.08 -0.41
CA LEU A 100 -5.09 24.89 -1.13
C LEU A 100 -4.20 25.69 -0.17
N ALA A 101 -4.76 26.21 0.93
CA ALA A 101 -3.99 26.89 1.95
C ALA A 101 -2.99 25.94 2.63
N TRP A 102 -3.39 24.69 2.92
CA TRP A 102 -2.48 23.67 3.42
C TRP A 102 -1.40 23.28 2.43
N ASP A 103 -1.74 23.15 1.14
CA ASP A 103 -0.76 22.90 0.08
C ASP A 103 0.33 23.99 0.04
N THR A 104 -0.10 25.25 0.08
CA THR A 104 0.81 26.40 0.14
C THR A 104 1.65 26.39 1.42
N ALA A 105 1.05 26.13 2.57
CA ALA A 105 1.76 26.07 3.85
C ALA A 105 2.80 24.93 3.90
N MET A 106 2.55 23.81 3.23
CA MET A 106 3.51 22.72 3.11
C MET A 106 4.72 23.13 2.27
N LEU A 107 4.51 23.82 1.14
CA LEU A 107 5.61 24.35 0.33
C LEU A 107 6.46 25.36 1.13
N GLU A 108 5.81 26.30 1.82
CA GLU A 108 6.53 27.25 2.68
C GLU A 108 7.32 26.54 3.78
N TYR A 109 6.78 25.46 4.34
CA TYR A 109 7.49 24.67 5.35
C TYR A 109 8.74 24.01 4.75
N LEU A 110 8.67 23.42 3.56
CA LEU A 110 9.83 22.83 2.88
C LEU A 110 10.91 23.89 2.59
N ASP A 111 10.49 25.06 2.12
CA ASP A 111 11.38 26.18 1.80
C ASP A 111 12.09 26.71 3.06
N ARG A 112 11.34 26.94 4.14
CA ARG A 112 11.90 27.41 5.43
C ARG A 112 12.90 26.44 6.03
N ASN A 113 12.78 25.15 5.74
CA ASN A 113 13.70 24.12 6.20
C ASN A 113 14.83 23.83 5.20
N HIS A 114 14.95 24.61 4.13
CA HIS A 114 15.94 24.42 3.07
C HIS A 114 16.00 22.97 2.59
N PHE A 115 14.84 22.33 2.42
CA PHE A 115 14.76 20.90 2.11
C PHE A 115 15.48 20.56 0.80
N ASP A 116 15.45 21.47 -0.18
CA ASP A 116 16.20 21.33 -1.44
C ASP A 116 17.71 21.25 -1.21
N ASP A 117 18.26 22.02 -0.27
CA ASP A 117 19.68 21.94 0.06
C ASP A 117 20.03 20.62 0.72
N VAL A 118 19.13 20.08 1.57
CA VAL A 118 19.29 18.76 2.18
C VAL A 118 19.31 17.68 1.11
N LEU A 119 18.36 17.70 0.17
CA LEU A 119 18.30 16.73 -0.94
C LEU A 119 19.52 16.86 -1.88
N GLN A 120 19.92 18.08 -2.23
CA GLN A 120 21.10 18.30 -3.06
C GLN A 120 22.39 17.86 -2.35
N ARG A 121 22.47 18.01 -1.02
CA ARG A 121 23.60 17.51 -0.23
C ARG A 121 23.59 15.98 -0.19
N ALA A 122 22.44 15.35 0.05
CA ALA A 122 22.28 13.90 0.03
C ALA A 122 22.64 13.31 -1.34
N TRP A 123 22.16 13.91 -2.43
CA TRP A 123 22.50 13.47 -3.79
C TRP A 123 23.98 13.67 -4.12
N ARG A 124 24.59 14.78 -3.72
CA ARG A 124 26.04 15.00 -3.87
C ARG A 124 26.86 13.99 -3.08
N GLN A 125 26.43 13.62 -1.87
CA GLN A 125 27.09 12.58 -1.08
C GLN A 125 26.95 11.21 -1.73
N LEU A 126 25.76 10.86 -2.23
CA LEU A 126 25.50 9.60 -2.93
C LEU A 126 26.33 9.50 -4.23
N LEU A 127 26.41 10.57 -5.03
CA LEU A 127 27.24 10.60 -6.23
C LEU A 127 28.73 10.47 -5.91
N ARG A 128 29.22 11.10 -4.82
CA ARG A 128 30.61 10.92 -4.37
C ARG A 128 30.89 9.51 -3.91
N PHE A 129 29.95 8.91 -3.18
CA PHE A 129 30.03 7.53 -2.73
C PHE A 129 30.06 6.56 -3.92
N ALA A 130 29.15 6.73 -4.87
CA ALA A 130 29.07 5.92 -6.08
C ALA A 130 30.27 6.12 -7.02
N GLY A 131 30.87 7.33 -7.05
CA GLY A 131 32.05 7.64 -7.86
C GLY A 131 33.33 6.89 -7.45
N GLY A 132 33.32 6.19 -6.31
CA GLY A 132 34.39 5.27 -5.89
C GLY A 132 34.31 3.87 -6.50
N PHE A 133 33.26 3.57 -7.27
CA PHE A 133 33.01 2.25 -7.87
C PHE A 133 33.15 2.30 -9.39
N ALA A 134 33.77 1.28 -9.99
CA ALA A 134 33.87 1.20 -11.45
C ALA A 134 32.52 0.73 -12.07
N PRO A 135 32.27 0.96 -13.37
CA PRO A 135 31.03 0.57 -14.03
C PRO A 135 30.67 -0.93 -13.95
N GLY A 136 31.64 -1.79 -13.64
CA GLY A 136 31.44 -3.24 -13.45
C GLY A 136 31.01 -3.66 -12.03
N ASP A 137 31.07 -2.76 -11.05
CA ASP A 137 30.97 -3.08 -9.61
C ASP A 137 29.54 -2.86 -9.06
N LEU A 138 28.53 -2.91 -9.93
CA LEU A 138 27.12 -2.68 -9.58
C LEU A 138 26.61 -3.56 -8.41
N PRO A 139 26.99 -4.86 -8.30
CA PRO A 139 26.59 -5.69 -7.17
C PRO A 139 27.17 -5.19 -5.84
N ASP A 140 28.42 -4.74 -5.83
CA ASP A 140 29.11 -4.26 -4.62
C ASP A 140 28.59 -2.89 -4.18
N LEU A 141 28.29 -2.00 -5.14
CA LEU A 141 27.62 -0.72 -4.88
C LEU A 141 26.25 -0.93 -4.22
N LEU A 142 25.45 -1.88 -4.70
CA LEU A 142 24.11 -2.17 -4.13
C LEU A 142 24.19 -2.71 -2.70
N VAL A 143 25.16 -3.59 -2.41
CA VAL A 143 25.40 -4.09 -1.05
C VAL A 143 25.88 -2.97 -0.13
N ALA A 144 26.79 -2.11 -0.61
CA ALA A 144 27.32 -1.01 0.18
C ALA A 144 26.24 0.05 0.50
N LEU A 145 25.34 0.37 -0.44
CA LEU A 145 24.18 1.25 -0.22
C LEU A 145 23.18 0.65 0.79
N ALA A 146 22.91 -0.66 0.70
CA ALA A 146 22.00 -1.35 1.61
C ALA A 146 22.55 -1.36 3.05
N ASN A 147 23.86 -1.53 3.22
CA ASN A 147 24.52 -1.51 4.53
C ASN A 147 24.63 -0.08 5.10
N ALA A 148 24.87 0.93 4.26
CA ALA A 148 24.89 2.34 4.69
C ALA A 148 23.52 2.81 5.22
N GLY A 149 22.42 2.41 4.55
CA GLY A 149 21.06 2.72 5.02
C GLY A 149 20.62 1.99 6.29
N ALA A 150 21.34 0.93 6.70
CA ALA A 150 21.09 0.21 7.94
C ALA A 150 21.83 0.79 9.16
N ALA A 151 22.88 1.60 8.94
CA ALA A 151 23.69 2.21 9.99
C ALA A 151 23.14 3.57 10.51
N GLU A 152 22.17 4.17 9.82
CA GLU A 152 21.51 5.43 10.20
C GLU A 152 20.17 5.23 10.96
N ARG A 153 19.88 4.00 11.42
CA ARG A 153 18.78 3.70 12.35
C ARG A 153 19.32 3.40 13.74
#